data_AF-A0A7W9SG85-F1
#
_entry.id   AF-A0A7W9SG85-F1
#
_cell.length_a   1.000
_cell.length_b   1.000
_cell.length_c   1.000
_cell.angle_alpha   90.00
_cell.angle_beta   90.00
_cell.angle_gamma   90.00
#
_symmetry.space_group_name_H-M   'P 1'
#
loop_
_entity.id
_entity.type
_entity.pdbx_description
1 polymer ?
#
loop_
_entity_poly.entity_id
_entity_poly.type
_entity_poly.pdbx_seq_one_letter_code
_entity_poly.pdbx_strand_id
1 'polypeptide(L)'
;MRVIVCGGRDFQDKDFCFRKLDEIISPLKNIEIVSGNAKGADAFGEEYALKKGLKLSVFKADWKKYGRAAGPIRNREMYHYALEDHPMIIAFWDGVSKGTKNMIDVASKNGADIHIVKI
;
A
#
# COMPACT_ATOMS: atom_id res chain seq x y z
N MET A 1 10.06 -10.00 -1.73
CA MET A 1 8.76 -9.76 -1.08
C MET A 1 8.20 -8.44 -1.56
N ARG A 2 6.90 -8.41 -1.90
CA ARG A 2 6.22 -7.22 -2.40
C ARG A 2 5.30 -6.66 -1.32
N VAL A 3 5.59 -5.45 -0.87
CA VAL A 3 4.92 -4.78 0.24
C VAL A 3 4.04 -3.66 -0.31
N ILE A 4 2.72 -3.83 -0.22
CA ILE A 4 1.77 -2.77 -0.57
C ILE A 4 1.63 -1.82 0.62
N VAL A 5 2.01 -0.57 0.42
CA VAL A 5 1.77 0.51 1.39
C VAL A 5 0.56 1.30 0.94
N CYS A 6 -0.48 1.35 1.77
CA CYS A 6 -1.74 2.01 1.42
C CYS A 6 -2.39 2.69 2.63
N GLY A 7 -3.29 3.65 2.38
CA GLY A 7 -3.97 4.36 3.46
C GLY A 7 -4.92 5.45 2.99
N GLY A 8 -5.50 6.16 3.96
CA GLY A 8 -6.37 7.31 3.69
C GLY A 8 -5.62 8.43 2.97
N ARG A 9 -6.30 9.13 2.06
CA ARG A 9 -5.70 10.24 1.28
C ARG A 9 -5.43 11.49 2.13
N ASP A 10 -6.14 11.61 3.24
CA ASP A 10 -6.05 12.72 4.19
C ASP A 10 -5.05 12.44 5.32
N PHE A 11 -4.40 11.28 5.31
CA PHE A 11 -3.33 10.96 6.25
C PHE A 11 -2.08 11.80 5.94
N GLN A 12 -1.62 12.61 6.91
CA GLN A 12 -0.53 13.58 6.70
C GLN A 12 0.71 13.35 7.57
N ASP A 13 0.67 12.42 8.53
CA ASP A 13 1.81 12.18 9.43
C ASP A 13 2.87 11.28 8.77
N LYS A 14 3.71 11.90 7.95
CA LYS A 14 4.79 11.22 7.23
C LYS A 14 5.80 10.59 8.17
N ASP A 15 6.18 11.28 9.25
CA ASP A 15 7.21 10.78 10.16
C ASP A 15 6.71 9.55 10.92
N PHE A 16 5.44 9.53 11.34
CA PHE A 16 4.81 8.34 11.87
C PHE A 16 4.79 7.19 10.86
N CYS A 17 4.44 7.46 9.60
CA CYS A 17 4.47 6.48 8.52
C CYS A 17 5.86 5.84 8.39
N PHE A 18 6.89 6.67 8.29
CA PHE A 18 8.28 6.21 8.12
C PHE A 18 8.75 5.37 9.29
N ARG A 19 8.48 5.78 10.53
CA ARG A 19 8.84 4.99 11.72
C ARG A 19 8.17 3.62 11.71
N LYS A 20 6.89 3.55 11.33
CA LYS A 20 6.17 2.27 11.25
C LYS A 20 6.67 1.39 10.11
N LEU A 21 7.01 1.97 8.96
CA LEU A 21 7.66 1.24 7.88
C LEU A 21 9.04 0.73 8.30
N ASP A 22 9.85 1.52 9.00
CA ASP A 22 11.13 1.06 9.53
C ASP A 22 10.96 -0.10 10.52
N GLU A 23 10.00 -0.01 11.44
CA GLU A 23 9.69 -1.07 12.42
C GLU A 23 9.29 -2.38 11.73
N ILE A 24 8.43 -2.32 10.72
CA ILE A 24 7.88 -3.50 10.05
C ILE A 24 8.85 -4.06 8.99
N ILE A 25 9.49 -3.19 8.20
CA ILE A 25 10.24 -3.58 7.00
C ILE A 25 11.73 -3.84 7.27
N SER A 26 12.36 -3.17 8.24
CA SER A 26 13.80 -3.36 8.53
C SER A 26 14.26 -4.80 8.78
N PRO A 27 13.49 -5.70 9.43
CA PRO A 27 13.93 -7.09 9.59
C PRO A 27 13.80 -7.93 8.30
N LEU A 28 13.19 -7.37 7.25
CA LEU A 28 12.86 -8.07 6.02
C LEU A 28 13.92 -7.82 4.94
N LYS A 29 14.01 -8.71 3.94
CA LYS A 29 14.99 -8.62 2.85
C LYS A 29 14.32 -8.64 1.48
N ASN A 30 15.03 -8.09 0.47
CA ASN A 30 14.60 -8.07 -0.93
C ASN A 30 13.19 -7.48 -1.10
N ILE A 31 13.02 -6.26 -0.57
CA ILE A 31 11.74 -5.55 -0.54
C ILE A 31 11.52 -4.75 -1.80
N GLU A 32 10.31 -4.87 -2.32
CA GLU A 32 9.75 -3.99 -3.33
C GLU A 32 8.49 -3.35 -2.76
N ILE A 33 8.46 -2.02 -2.72
CA ILE A 33 7.25 -1.27 -2.37
C ILE A 33 6.33 -1.23 -3.58
N VAL A 34 5.05 -1.51 -3.35
CA VAL A 34 3.99 -1.41 -4.35
C VAL A 34 3.03 -0.30 -3.92
N SER A 35 2.88 0.72 -4.77
CA SER A 35 2.08 1.92 -4.48
C SER A 35 0.95 2.10 -5.49
N GLY A 36 -0.14 2.72 -5.02
CA GLY A 36 -1.28 3.13 -5.84
C GLY A 36 -1.26 4.55 -6.38
N ASN A 37 -0.16 5.27 -6.18
CA ASN A 37 0.02 6.66 -6.60
C ASN A 37 -1.08 7.61 -6.11
N ALA A 38 -1.55 7.40 -4.88
CA ALA A 38 -2.49 8.29 -4.21
C ALA A 38 -1.76 9.22 -3.23
N LYS A 39 -2.44 10.28 -2.79
CA LYS A 39 -1.99 11.09 -1.64
C LYS A 39 -1.99 10.27 -0.34
N GLY A 40 -1.29 10.76 0.66
CA GLY A 40 -1.20 10.13 1.98
C GLY A 40 -0.22 8.95 1.97
N ALA A 41 -0.63 7.82 2.55
CA ALA A 41 0.27 6.69 2.77
C ALA A 41 0.94 6.14 1.49
N ASP A 42 0.23 6.08 0.35
CA ASP A 42 0.79 5.66 -0.93
C ASP A 42 2.00 6.55 -1.31
N ALA A 43 1.84 7.89 -1.26
CA ALA A 43 2.92 8.84 -1.54
C ALA A 43 4.09 8.73 -0.54
N PHE A 44 3.78 8.51 0.75
CA PHE A 44 4.83 8.30 1.76
C PHE A 44 5.59 6.99 1.54
N GLY A 45 4.90 5.92 1.11
CA GLY A 45 5.52 4.66 0.73
C GLY A 45 6.46 4.81 -0.46
N GLU A 46 6.05 5.57 -1.48
CA GLU A 46 6.91 5.92 -2.62
C GLU A 46 8.16 6.68 -2.16
N GLU A 47 8.00 7.73 -1.35
CA GLU A 47 9.13 8.51 -0.82
C GLU A 47 10.07 7.65 0.04
N TYR A 48 9.51 6.77 0.86
CA TYR A 48 10.26 5.84 1.71
C TYR A 48 11.09 4.87 0.87
N ALA A 49 10.49 4.28 -0.17
CA ALA A 49 11.19 3.36 -1.08
C ALA A 49 12.40 4.03 -1.72
N LEU A 50 12.21 5.23 -2.26
CA LEU A 50 13.27 6.00 -2.90
C LEU A 50 14.39 6.35 -1.92
N LYS A 51 14.05 6.82 -0.72
CA LYS A 51 15.04 7.18 0.31
C LYS A 51 15.86 5.99 0.81
N LYS A 52 15.27 4.80 0.85
CA LYS A 52 15.93 3.57 1.32
C LYS A 52 16.57 2.77 0.18
N GLY A 53 16.47 3.24 -1.07
CA GLY A 53 16.99 2.52 -2.25
C GLY A 53 16.27 1.20 -2.52
N LEU A 54 15.01 1.08 -2.11
CA LEU A 54 14.17 -0.10 -2.36
C LEU A 54 13.60 -0.07 -3.77
N LYS A 55 13.25 -1.24 -4.30
CA LYS A 55 12.48 -1.32 -5.55
C LYS A 55 11.10 -0.70 -5.33
N LEU A 56 10.58 -0.06 -6.37
CA LEU A 56 9.29 0.61 -6.34
C LEU A 56 8.51 0.32 -7.62
N SER A 57 7.29 -0.20 -7.45
CA SER A 57 6.30 -0.40 -8.51
C SER A 57 5.06 0.44 -8.24
N VAL A 58 4.64 1.23 -9.23
CA VAL A 58 3.57 2.24 -9.09
C VAL A 58 2.41 1.93 -10.02
N PHE A 59 1.20 1.82 -9.46
CA PHE A 59 -0.03 1.48 -10.16
C PHE A 59 -1.03 2.64 -10.09
N LYS A 60 -1.25 3.31 -11.21
CA LYS A 60 -2.17 4.45 -11.30
C LYS A 60 -3.59 3.98 -11.61
N ALA A 61 -4.56 4.50 -10.87
CA ALA A 61 -5.97 4.22 -11.16
C ALA A 61 -6.43 4.98 -12.42
N ASP A 62 -6.98 4.27 -13.40
CA ASP A 62 -7.54 4.86 -14.63
C ASP A 62 -8.97 5.37 -14.41
N TRP A 63 -9.07 6.55 -13.79
CA TRP A 63 -10.34 7.21 -13.51
C TRP A 63 -11.11 7.60 -14.78
N LYS A 64 -10.41 7.87 -15.89
CA LYS A 64 -11.04 8.26 -17.17
C LYS A 64 -11.81 7.08 -17.76
N LYS A 65 -11.24 5.87 -17.68
CA LYS A 65 -11.85 4.66 -18.23
C LYS A 65 -12.89 4.04 -17.31
N TYR A 66 -12.62 3.96 -16.00
CA TYR A 66 -13.42 3.15 -15.07
C TYR A 66 -14.19 3.97 -14.02
N GLY A 67 -14.05 5.29 -14.01
CA GLY A 67 -14.71 6.17 -13.03
C GLY A 67 -14.47 5.69 -11.60
N ARG A 68 -15.53 5.55 -10.81
CA ARG A 68 -15.45 5.15 -9.39
C ARG A 68 -14.85 3.76 -9.17
N ALA A 69 -14.92 2.87 -10.16
CA ALA A 69 -14.35 1.53 -10.07
C ALA A 69 -12.83 1.50 -10.26
N ALA A 70 -12.23 2.59 -10.75
CA ALA A 70 -10.79 2.65 -11.03
C ALA A 70 -9.92 2.33 -9.81
N GLY A 71 -10.29 2.84 -8.63
CA GLY A 71 -9.59 2.55 -7.38
C GLY A 71 -9.61 1.06 -7.02
N PRO A 72 -10.79 0.43 -6.87
CA PRO A 72 -10.90 -1.00 -6.60
C PRO A 72 -10.27 -1.91 -7.67
N ILE A 73 -10.32 -1.53 -8.95
CA ILE A 73 -9.65 -2.27 -10.03
C ILE A 73 -8.13 -2.22 -9.83
N ARG A 74 -7.56 -1.01 -9.69
CA ARG A 74 -6.14 -0.82 -9.39
C ARG A 74 -5.70 -1.56 -8.13
N ASN A 75 -6.53 -1.56 -7.10
CA ASN A 75 -6.24 -2.28 -5.86
C ASN A 75 -6.05 -3.78 -6.08
N ARG A 76 -6.91 -4.40 -6.91
CA ARG A 76 -6.76 -5.80 -7.31
C ARG A 76 -5.52 -6.01 -8.15
N GLU A 77 -5.21 -5.11 -9.09
CA GLU A 77 -4.01 -5.20 -9.93
C GLU A 77 -2.73 -5.19 -9.08
N MET A 78 -2.63 -4.26 -8.11
CA MET A 78 -1.50 -4.24 -7.17
C MET A 78 -1.38 -5.54 -6.38
N TYR A 79 -2.51 -6.07 -5.90
CA TYR A 79 -2.52 -7.32 -5.14
C TYR A 79 -2.12 -8.53 -5.99
N HIS A 80 -2.64 -8.64 -7.22
CA HIS A 80 -2.25 -9.67 -8.17
C HIS A 80 -0.77 -9.59 -8.52
N TYR A 81 -0.24 -8.38 -8.69
CA TYR A 81 1.20 -8.19 -8.83
C TYR A 81 1.95 -8.68 -7.59
N ALA A 82 1.52 -8.31 -6.38
CA ALA A 82 2.18 -8.74 -5.15
C ALA A 82 2.17 -10.28 -4.96
N LEU A 83 1.17 -10.99 -5.49
CA LEU A 83 1.03 -12.45 -5.43
C LEU A 83 2.05 -13.24 -6.26
N GLU A 84 2.74 -12.63 -7.23
CA GLU A 84 3.82 -13.33 -7.96
C GLU A 84 5.08 -13.54 -7.10
N ASP A 85 5.08 -12.99 -5.89
CA ASP A 85 6.07 -13.19 -4.83
C ASP A 85 5.31 -13.37 -3.50
N HIS A 86 5.92 -13.05 -2.36
CA HIS A 86 5.25 -12.99 -1.07
C HIS A 86 4.54 -11.63 -0.88
N PRO A 87 3.18 -11.57 -0.82
CA PRO A 87 2.46 -10.33 -0.62
C PRO A 87 2.39 -9.96 0.87
N MET A 88 2.72 -8.71 1.18
CA MET A 88 2.48 -8.10 2.50
C MET A 88 1.74 -6.77 2.31
N ILE A 89 0.77 -6.49 3.18
CA ILE A 89 0.03 -5.23 3.20
C ILE A 89 0.35 -4.47 4.47
N ILE A 90 0.74 -3.20 4.33
CA ILE A 90 0.82 -2.25 5.44
C ILE A 90 -0.23 -1.17 5.17
N ALA A 91 -1.32 -1.23 5.92
CA ALA A 91 -2.48 -0.38 5.76
C ALA A 91 -2.57 0.64 6.90
N PHE A 92 -2.31 1.91 6.60
CA PHE A 92 -2.55 3.04 7.51
C PHE A 92 -4.03 3.42 7.44
N TRP A 93 -4.81 2.97 8.42
CA TRP A 93 -6.26 3.01 8.36
C TRP A 93 -6.92 3.66 9.58
N ASP A 94 -7.83 4.59 9.31
CA ASP A 94 -8.69 5.32 10.25
C ASP A 94 -9.95 4.51 10.65
N GLY A 95 -10.17 3.34 10.06
CA GLY A 95 -11.39 2.54 10.22
C GLY A 95 -12.55 2.96 9.32
N VAL A 96 -12.42 4.05 8.54
CA VAL A 96 -13.51 4.66 7.76
C VAL A 96 -13.21 4.68 6.26
N SER A 97 -11.95 4.88 5.87
CA SER A 97 -11.51 4.95 4.47
C SER A 97 -11.93 3.70 3.68
N LYS A 98 -12.90 3.88 2.78
CA LYS A 98 -13.43 2.80 1.92
C LYS A 98 -12.38 2.24 0.97
N GLY A 99 -11.46 3.09 0.50
CA GLY A 99 -10.38 2.68 -0.40
C GLY A 99 -9.38 1.77 0.29
N THR A 100 -8.99 2.11 1.52
CA THR A 100 -8.09 1.30 2.35
C THR A 100 -8.75 0.01 2.78
N LYS A 101 -10.00 0.07 3.24
CA LYS A 101 -10.80 -1.12 3.54
C LYS A 101 -10.86 -2.07 2.35
N ASN A 102 -11.10 -1.55 1.15
CA ASN A 102 -11.13 -2.38 -0.05
C ASN A 102 -9.80 -3.12 -0.32
N MET A 103 -8.64 -2.48 -0.05
CA MET A 103 -7.35 -3.18 -0.15
C MET A 103 -7.23 -4.31 0.89
N ILE A 104 -7.56 -4.01 2.14
CA ILE A 104 -7.54 -5.00 3.24
C ILE A 104 -8.45 -6.20 2.90
N ASP A 105 -9.67 -5.94 2.42
CA ASP A 105 -10.64 -6.97 2.04
C ASP A 105 -10.14 -7.84 0.87
N VAL A 106 -9.44 -7.24 -0.11
CA VAL A 106 -8.85 -7.97 -1.25
C VAL A 106 -7.74 -8.91 -0.77
N ALA A 107 -6.89 -8.44 0.14
CA ALA A 107 -5.76 -9.21 0.65
C ALA A 107 -6.18 -10.30 1.65
N SER A 108 -7.13 -10.01 2.54
CA SER A 108 -7.57 -10.94 3.61
C SER A 108 -8.16 -12.23 3.06
N LYS A 109 -8.81 -12.16 1.89
CA LYS A 109 -9.42 -13.34 1.23
C LYS A 109 -8.39 -14.33 0.68
N ASN A 110 -7.13 -13.94 0.60
CA ASN A 110 -6.10 -14.65 -0.16
C ASN A 110 -4.81 -14.90 0.64
N GLY A 111 -4.86 -14.80 1.98
CA GLY A 111 -3.81 -15.26 2.88
C GLY A 111 -2.55 -14.39 2.99
N ALA A 112 -2.60 -13.12 2.57
CA ALA A 112 -1.48 -12.20 2.74
C ALA A 112 -1.21 -11.86 4.22
N ASP A 113 0.03 -11.50 4.54
CA ASP A 113 0.36 -10.88 5.82
C ASP A 113 -0.14 -9.42 5.82
N ILE A 114 -0.97 -9.05 6.80
CA ILE A 114 -1.67 -7.76 6.84
C ILE A 114 -1.38 -7.06 8.16
N HIS A 115 -0.68 -5.94 8.05
CA HIS A 115 -0.38 -5.02 9.15
C HIS A 115 -1.30 -3.81 9.06
N ILE A 116 -2.28 -3.73 9.96
CA ILE A 116 -3.15 -2.56 10.07
C ILE A 116 -2.55 -1.61 11.10
N VAL A 117 -2.11 -0.44 10.64
CA VAL A 117 -1.62 0.65 11.48
C VAL A 117 -2.75 1.65 11.66
N LYS A 118 -3.23 1.80 12.90
CA LYS A 118 -4.28 2.76 13.23
C LYS A 118 -3.76 4.21 13.13
N ILE A 119 -4.50 5.08 12.46
CA ILE A 119 -4.25 6.51 12.29
C ILE A 119 -5.47 7.35 12.62
#